data_AF-J9FRJ7-F1
#
_entry.id   AF-J9FRJ7-F1
#
_cell.length_a   1.000
_cell.length_b   1.000
_cell.length_c   1.000
_cell.angle_alpha   90.00
_cell.angle_beta   90.00
_cell.angle_gamma   90.00
#
_symmetry.space_group_name_H-M   'P 1'
#
loop_
_entity.id
_entity.type
_entity.pdbx_description
1 polymer ?
#
loop_
_entity_poly.entity_id
_entity_poly.type
_entity_poly.pdbx_seq_one_letter_code
_entity_poly.pdbx_strand_id
1 'polypeptide(L)'
;MTNNFTPAKAGQQSKRLSKEEYAEKMKAEKEAVYQMADDTAKAIVSDPEKFKAFLDTQSRLDRYSAVNALLIFKQLPEASQLKNFDDWSKDNVKIQKGAKSISILEPVEYAKRDGTPA
;
A
#
# COMPACT_ATOMS: atom_id res chain seq x y z
N MET A 1 7.21 -44.09 -15.21
CA MET A 1 7.86 -42.93 -15.84
C MET A 1 8.28 -41.98 -14.73
N THR A 2 9.58 -41.85 -14.52
CA THR A 2 10.19 -41.08 -13.43
C THR A 2 10.25 -39.60 -13.79
N ASN A 3 9.64 -38.73 -12.99
CA ASN A 3 9.93 -37.30 -13.03
C ASN A 3 10.60 -36.92 -11.71
N ASN A 4 11.92 -37.03 -11.73
CA ASN A 4 12.85 -36.58 -10.70
C ASN A 4 12.88 -35.03 -10.75
N PHE A 5 11.96 -34.37 -10.06
CA PHE A 5 12.02 -32.93 -9.84
C PHE A 5 12.89 -32.66 -8.61
N THR A 6 14.17 -32.38 -8.83
CA THR A 6 15.05 -31.85 -7.80
C THR A 6 15.01 -30.33 -7.92
N PRO A 7 14.35 -29.58 -7.00
CA PRO A 7 14.41 -28.13 -7.06
C PRO A 7 15.85 -27.70 -6.77
N ALA A 8 16.47 -27.00 -7.73
CA ALA A 8 17.71 -26.29 -7.50
C ALA A 8 17.48 -25.29 -6.34
N LYS A 9 18.24 -25.44 -5.26
CA LYS A 9 18.31 -24.44 -4.19
C LYS A 9 18.94 -23.16 -4.77
N ALA A 10 18.14 -22.34 -5.45
CA ALA A 10 18.47 -20.94 -5.69
C ALA A 10 18.20 -20.17 -4.39
N GLY A 11 18.99 -20.45 -3.36
CA GLY A 11 19.13 -19.59 -2.21
C GLY A 11 19.91 -18.35 -2.61
N GLN A 12 19.28 -17.43 -3.35
CA GLN A 12 19.69 -16.04 -3.24
C GLN A 12 19.31 -15.63 -1.81
N GLN A 13 20.28 -15.77 -0.89
CA GLN A 13 20.23 -15.05 0.36
C GLN A 13 20.24 -13.56 0.00
N SER A 14 19.07 -12.97 -0.23
CA SER A 14 18.93 -11.52 -0.26
C SER A 14 19.56 -11.01 1.02
N LYS A 15 20.57 -10.14 0.91
CA LYS A 15 21.23 -9.51 2.05
C LYS A 15 20.12 -8.94 2.95
N ARG A 16 19.88 -9.57 4.10
CA ARG A 16 18.89 -9.08 5.06
C ARG A 16 19.40 -7.71 5.50
N LEU A 17 18.62 -6.66 5.27
CA LEU A 17 18.99 -5.32 5.71
C LEU A 17 19.28 -5.35 7.21
N SER A 18 20.28 -4.60 7.65
CA SER A 18 20.50 -4.38 9.07
C SER A 18 19.26 -3.72 9.69
N LYS A 19 19.13 -3.79 11.02
CA LYS A 19 18.01 -3.14 11.72
C LYS A 19 17.95 -1.63 11.43
N GLU A 20 19.12 -1.00 11.32
CA GLU A 20 19.26 0.43 11.02
C GLU A 20 18.87 0.73 9.58
N GLU A 21 19.42 -0.03 8.61
CA GLU A 21 19.07 0.13 7.19
C GLU A 21 17.57 -0.12 6.94
N TYR A 22 16.96 -1.07 7.66
CA TYR A 22 15.52 -1.30 7.60
C TYR A 22 14.73 -0.11 8.14
N ALA A 23 15.13 0.44 9.29
CA ALA A 23 14.46 1.59 9.88
C ALA A 23 14.55 2.82 8.97
N GLU A 24 15.72 3.09 8.37
CA GLU A 24 15.90 4.16 7.40
C GLU A 24 15.05 3.96 6.15
N LYS A 25 15.02 2.73 5.62
CA LYS A 25 14.18 2.38 4.47
C LYS A 25 12.69 2.62 4.78
N MET A 26 12.18 2.12 5.90
CA MET A 26 10.78 2.32 6.30
C MET A 26 10.46 3.81 6.50
N LYS A 27 11.40 4.59 7.05
CA LYS A 27 11.24 6.05 7.20
C LYS A 27 11.16 6.72 5.82
N ALA A 28 12.06 6.38 4.91
CA ALA A 28 12.07 6.94 3.55
C ALA A 28 10.81 6.57 2.76
N GLU A 29 10.34 5.32 2.88
CA GLU A 29 9.08 4.89 2.27
C GLU A 29 7.88 5.67 2.84
N LYS A 30 7.82 5.86 4.16
CA LYS A 30 6.78 6.64 4.81
C LYS A 30 6.77 8.09 4.34
N GLU A 31 7.94 8.73 4.29
CA GLU A 31 8.12 10.10 3.77
C GLU A 31 7.62 10.21 2.32
N ALA A 32 8.01 9.26 1.47
CA ALA A 32 7.59 9.22 0.07
C ALA A 32 6.07 9.08 -0.10
N VAL A 33 5.41 8.31 0.77
CA VAL A 33 3.94 8.18 0.77
C VAL A 33 3.27 9.50 1.16
N TYR A 34 3.77 10.21 2.18
CA TYR A 34 3.24 11.54 2.50
C TYR A 34 3.42 12.53 1.36
N GLN A 35 4.62 12.58 0.77
CA GLN A 35 4.89 13.45 -0.37
C GLN A 35 3.96 13.14 -1.55
N MET A 36 3.69 11.85 -1.81
CA MET A 36 2.74 11.43 -2.84
C MET A 36 1.33 11.96 -2.57
N ALA A 37 0.85 11.90 -1.33
CA ALA A 37 -0.46 12.43 -0.97
C ALA A 37 -0.52 13.95 -1.18
N ASP A 38 0.50 14.68 -0.72
CA ASP A 38 0.58 16.14 -0.84
C ASP A 38 0.63 16.61 -2.30
N ASP A 39 1.46 15.97 -3.12
CA ASP A 39 1.58 16.32 -4.54
C ASP A 39 0.31 15.97 -5.31
N THR A 40 -0.33 14.86 -4.95
CA THR A 40 -1.63 14.48 -5.52
C THR A 40 -2.69 15.52 -5.15
N ALA A 41 -2.76 15.94 -3.88
CA ALA A 41 -3.69 16.98 -3.43
C ALA A 41 -3.51 18.28 -4.24
N LYS A 42 -2.28 18.78 -4.37
CA LYS A 42 -1.97 19.99 -5.16
C LYS A 42 -2.38 19.84 -6.64
N ALA A 43 -2.16 18.66 -7.22
CA ALA A 43 -2.47 18.39 -8.61
C ALA A 43 -3.97 18.32 -8.88
N ILE A 44 -4.77 17.80 -7.94
CA ILE A 44 -6.22 17.70 -8.13
C ILE A 44 -6.93 19.03 -7.86
N VAL A 45 -6.49 19.83 -6.89
CA VAL A 45 -7.17 21.10 -6.57
C VAL A 45 -6.94 22.18 -7.62
N SER A 46 -5.89 22.03 -8.43
CA SER A 46 -5.57 22.95 -9.53
C SER A 46 -6.29 22.64 -10.84
N ASP A 47 -7.03 21.52 -10.92
CA ASP A 47 -7.70 21.07 -12.13
C ASP A 47 -9.08 20.46 -11.82
N PRO A 48 -10.19 21.14 -12.18
CA PRO A 48 -11.54 20.67 -11.88
C PRO A 48 -11.86 19.26 -12.39
N GLU A 49 -11.31 18.86 -13.54
CA GLU A 49 -11.55 17.52 -14.10
C GLU A 49 -10.82 16.45 -13.30
N LYS A 50 -9.58 16.73 -12.88
CA LYS A 50 -8.85 15.84 -11.97
C LYS A 50 -9.52 15.77 -10.60
N PHE A 51 -10.04 16.89 -10.11
CA PHE A 51 -10.79 16.93 -8.86
C PHE A 51 -12.03 16.04 -8.92
N LYS A 52 -12.81 16.14 -10.01
CA LYS A 52 -13.96 15.27 -10.25
C LYS A 52 -13.56 13.80 -10.31
N ALA A 53 -12.50 13.46 -11.04
CA ALA A 53 -12.01 12.07 -11.12
C ALA A 53 -11.59 11.52 -9.75
N PHE A 54 -10.98 12.36 -8.91
CA PHE A 54 -10.69 12.00 -7.52
C PHE A 54 -11.97 11.74 -6.71
N LEU A 55 -12.98 12.59 -6.83
CA LEU A 55 -14.27 12.39 -6.15
C LEU A 55 -14.96 11.10 -6.59
N ASP A 56 -14.87 10.76 -7.88
CA ASP A 56 -15.38 9.49 -8.40
C ASP A 56 -14.67 8.31 -7.72
N THR A 57 -13.34 8.35 -7.60
CA THR A 57 -12.58 7.33 -6.85
C THR A 57 -12.96 7.28 -5.37
N GLN A 58 -13.05 8.43 -4.70
CA GLN A 58 -13.41 8.49 -3.29
C GLN A 58 -14.82 7.93 -3.04
N SER A 59 -15.77 8.15 -3.96
CA SER A 59 -17.14 7.66 -3.82
C SER A 59 -17.25 6.12 -3.77
N ARG A 60 -16.27 5.39 -4.31
CA ARG A 60 -16.18 3.92 -4.26
C ARG A 60 -15.51 3.41 -2.99
N LEU A 61 -14.85 4.29 -2.23
CA LEU A 61 -13.89 3.97 -1.17
C LEU A 61 -14.31 4.64 0.14
N ASP A 62 -15.59 4.53 0.50
CA ASP A 62 -16.24 5.16 1.66
C ASP A 62 -15.60 4.79 3.02
N ARG A 63 -14.91 3.66 3.10
CA ARG A 63 -14.21 3.18 4.30
C ARG A 63 -12.81 3.76 4.50
N TYR A 64 -12.29 4.54 3.55
CA TYR A 64 -10.93 5.08 3.60
C TYR A 64 -10.94 6.57 3.95
N SER A 65 -9.91 7.01 4.68
CA SER A 65 -9.69 8.44 4.91
C SER A 65 -9.47 9.17 3.59
N ALA A 66 -9.73 10.48 3.55
CA ALA A 66 -9.49 11.30 2.36
C ALA A 66 -8.02 11.22 1.88
N VAL A 67 -7.06 11.13 2.81
CA VAL A 67 -5.64 10.95 2.48
C VAL A 67 -5.38 9.61 1.80
N ASN A 68 -5.98 8.53 2.32
CA ASN A 68 -5.86 7.22 1.68
C ASN A 68 -6.59 7.19 0.33
N ALA A 69 -7.71 7.89 0.18
CA ALA A 69 -8.37 8.05 -1.11
C ALA A 69 -7.46 8.75 -2.14
N LEU A 70 -6.69 9.77 -1.74
CA LEU A 70 -5.70 10.43 -2.61
C LEU A 70 -4.61 9.45 -3.05
N LEU A 71 -4.06 8.66 -2.11
CA LEU A 71 -3.04 7.66 -2.40
C LEU A 71 -3.55 6.59 -3.36
N ILE A 72 -4.79 6.12 -3.16
CA ILE A 72 -5.41 5.12 -4.03
C ILE A 72 -5.69 5.72 -5.40
N PHE A 73 -6.25 6.92 -5.48
CA PHE A 73 -6.46 7.64 -6.75
C PHE A 73 -5.17 7.78 -7.57
N LYS A 74 -4.05 8.09 -6.90
CA LYS A 74 -2.75 8.24 -7.57
C LYS A 74 -2.19 6.93 -8.12
N GLN A 75 -2.43 5.82 -7.42
CA GLN A 75 -1.80 4.52 -7.72
C GLN A 75 -2.67 3.59 -8.56
N LEU A 76 -3.99 3.59 -8.32
CA LEU A 76 -4.99 2.75 -8.98
C LEU A 76 -6.38 3.41 -8.88
N PRO A 77 -6.69 4.43 -9.71
CA PRO A 77 -7.93 5.19 -9.61
C PRO A 77 -9.19 4.33 -9.79
N GLU A 78 -9.11 3.24 -10.54
CA GLU A 78 -10.17 2.25 -10.79
C GLU A 78 -10.40 1.26 -9.65
N ALA A 79 -9.64 1.34 -8.55
CA ALA A 79 -9.80 0.46 -7.41
C ALA A 79 -11.24 0.49 -6.86
N SER A 80 -11.79 -0.71 -6.63
CA SER A 80 -13.12 -0.92 -6.01
C SER A 80 -13.04 -1.65 -4.67
N GLN A 81 -11.95 -2.36 -4.42
CA GLN A 81 -11.71 -3.08 -3.18
C GLN A 81 -10.22 -3.22 -2.93
N LEU A 82 -9.81 -3.04 -1.68
CA LEU A 82 -8.43 -3.26 -1.25
C LEU A 82 -8.43 -4.23 -0.07
N LYS A 83 -7.48 -5.15 -0.08
CA LYS A 83 -7.19 -6.10 0.99
C LYS A 83 -5.69 -6.38 0.98
N ASN A 84 -5.17 -6.81 2.13
CA ASN A 84 -3.82 -7.35 2.19
C ASN A 84 -3.77 -8.73 1.48
N PHE A 85 -2.57 -9.25 1.31
CA PHE A 85 -2.34 -10.53 0.62
C PHE A 85 -3.11 -11.69 1.27
N ASP A 86 -3.09 -11.77 2.60
CA ASP A 86 -3.70 -12.87 3.36
C ASP A 86 -5.22 -12.84 3.27
N ASP A 87 -5.84 -11.67 3.29
CA ASP A 87 -7.28 -11.50 3.20
C ASP A 87 -7.81 -11.83 1.79
N TRP A 88 -7.06 -11.54 0.72
CA TRP A 88 -7.39 -12.05 -0.61
C TRP A 88 -7.32 -13.58 -0.67
N SER A 89 -6.29 -14.16 -0.04
CA SER A 89 -6.11 -15.61 0.02
C SER A 89 -7.27 -16.31 0.76
N LYS A 90 -7.76 -15.72 1.87
CA LYS A 90 -8.93 -16.21 2.61
C LYS A 90 -10.21 -16.27 1.75
N ASP A 91 -10.35 -15.34 0.82
CA ASP A 91 -11.46 -15.31 -0.14
C ASP A 91 -11.22 -16.21 -1.37
N ASN A 92 -10.16 -17.02 -1.35
CA ASN A 92 -9.73 -17.88 -2.46
C ASN A 92 -9.41 -17.08 -3.74
N VAL A 93 -9.05 -15.81 -3.59
CA VAL A 93 -8.60 -14.92 -4.68
C VAL A 93 -7.08 -14.91 -4.70
N LYS A 94 -6.50 -15.27 -5.86
CA LYS A 94 -5.05 -15.29 -6.04
C LYS A 94 -4.57 -14.02 -6.73
N ILE A 95 -3.61 -13.33 -6.12
CA ILE A 95 -2.93 -12.20 -6.72
C ILE A 95 -2.06 -12.70 -7.89
N GLN A 96 -2.19 -12.05 -9.05
CA GLN A 96 -1.44 -12.41 -10.24
C GLN A 96 0.04 -12.09 -10.07
N LYS A 97 0.91 -12.94 -10.63
CA LYS A 97 2.36 -12.72 -10.61
C LYS A 97 2.69 -11.40 -11.32
N GLY A 98 3.43 -10.53 -10.63
CA GLY A 98 3.83 -9.22 -11.14
C GLY A 98 2.85 -8.09 -10.83
N ALA A 99 1.73 -8.36 -10.16
CA ALA A 99 0.86 -7.33 -9.63
C ALA A 99 1.63 -6.42 -8.65
N LYS A 100 1.34 -5.12 -8.71
CA LYS A 100 1.94 -4.12 -7.82
C LYS A 100 1.01 -3.86 -6.64
N SER A 101 1.59 -3.78 -5.44
CA SER A 101 0.87 -3.33 -4.24
C SER A 101 0.65 -1.82 -4.29
N ILE A 102 -0.35 -1.36 -3.53
CA ILE A 102 -0.64 0.04 -3.30
C ILE A 102 -0.21 0.38 -1.86
N SER A 103 0.46 1.50 -1.69
CA SER A 103 0.81 2.02 -0.37
C SER A 103 -0.36 2.83 0.20
N ILE A 104 -0.78 2.50 1.42
CA ILE A 104 -1.78 3.25 2.20
C ILE A 104 -1.20 3.58 3.57
N LEU A 105 -1.71 4.63 4.21
CA LEU A 105 -1.38 4.98 5.58
C LEU A 105 -2.33 4.25 6.52
N GLU A 106 -1.80 3.30 7.28
CA GLU A 106 -2.55 2.65 8.35
C GLU A 106 -2.63 3.57 9.58
N PRO A 107 -3.78 3.57 10.28
CA PRO A 107 -3.91 4.30 11.53
C PRO A 107 -2.91 3.75 12.55
N VAL A 108 -2.13 4.64 13.15
CA VAL A 108 -1.20 4.27 14.22
C VAL A 108 -1.99 4.35 15.53
N GLU A 109 -2.27 3.22 16.15
CA GLU A 109 -2.73 3.22 17.54
C GLU A 109 -1.56 3.62 18.43
N TYR A 110 -1.58 4.86 18.94
CA TYR A 110 -0.65 5.29 19.96
C TYR A 110 -1.16 4.76 21.30
N ALA A 111 -0.45 3.79 21.88
CA ALA A 111 -0.56 3.54 23.31
C ALA A 111 0.17 4.67 24.03
N LYS A 112 -0.54 5.40 24.90
CA LYS A 112 0.09 6.33 25.85
C LYS A 112 1.07 5.55 26.74
N ARG A 113 2.02 6.24 27.38
CA ARG A 113 2.99 5.63 28.30
C ARG A 113 2.35 4.83 29.45
N ASP A 114 1.08 5.07 29.73
CA ASP A 114 0.27 4.39 30.76
C ASP A 114 -0.55 3.19 30.22
N GLY A 115 -0.38 2.81 28.94
CA GLY A 115 -1.08 1.68 28.34
C GLY A 115 -2.51 1.98 27.90
N THR A 116 -3.00 3.22 28.03
CA THR A 116 -4.31 3.62 27.49
C THR A 116 -4.19 4.07 26.02
N PRO A 117 -5.19 3.78 25.17
CA PRO A 117 -5.21 4.30 23.81
C PRO A 117 -5.27 5.84 23.81
N ALA A 118 -4.62 6.46 22.82
CA ALA A 118 -4.60 7.90 22.55
C ALA A 118 -6.01 8.52 22.54
#